data_AF-H5TJ46-F1
#
_entry.id   AF-H5TJ46-F1
#
_cell.length_a   1.000
_cell.length_b   1.000
_cell.length_c   1.000
_cell.angle_alpha   90.00
_cell.angle_beta   90.00
_cell.angle_gamma   90.00
#
_symmetry.space_group_name_H-M   'P 1'
#
loop_
_entity.id
_entity.type
_entity.pdbx_description
1 polymer ?
#
loop_
_entity_poly.entity_id
_entity_poly.type
_entity_poly.pdbx_seq_one_letter_code
_entity_poly.pdbx_strand_id
1 'polypeptide(L)'
;MSVQVRALTPGEAMHRKYREVREPRQRRSPTLEGVRLPWNKDDDTADEGSVSTADTPMTIDEPTTETRGSAYTPGKGRPTPSRREAEGRRRGPVAPPPTTRAEARARKKQLKSTMSREDRRRLNDERRSQRAEQREKMMEGDERYLMPRDKGPVRRYTRDIVDSRRNFAGLFMPFAIVLIVVMFLPSIAAYANFVLLAFVVLMAIDAVILGRLVNKRVQERFPDTDDTGFRLGWYAFTRAMQLRRMRAPKPQVSPGDEV
;
A
#
# COMPACT_ATOMS: atom_id res chain seq x y z
N MET A 1 -2.33 65.37 -52.34
CA MET A 1 -3.76 65.30 -51.98
C MET A 1 -3.86 65.09 -50.49
N SER A 2 -4.34 66.11 -49.78
CA SER A 2 -4.38 66.20 -48.32
C SER A 2 -5.38 65.22 -47.73
N VAL A 3 -4.95 64.39 -46.78
CA VAL A 3 -5.86 63.54 -46.01
C VAL A 3 -6.20 64.27 -44.72
N GLN A 4 -7.44 64.75 -44.65
CA GLN A 4 -8.06 65.35 -43.47
C GLN A 4 -8.08 64.35 -42.31
N VAL A 5 -7.49 64.74 -41.17
CA VAL A 5 -7.61 64.00 -39.91
C VAL A 5 -8.95 64.37 -39.28
N ARG A 6 -9.94 63.51 -39.48
CA ARG A 6 -11.27 63.63 -38.83
C ARG A 6 -11.13 63.27 -37.36
N ALA A 7 -11.39 64.22 -36.46
CA ALA A 7 -11.46 63.95 -35.03
C ALA A 7 -12.65 63.02 -34.72
N LEU A 8 -12.37 61.92 -34.01
CA LEU A 8 -13.35 60.91 -33.61
C LEU A 8 -14.19 61.41 -32.42
N THR A 9 -15.49 61.13 -32.45
CA THR A 9 -16.43 61.50 -31.37
C THR A 9 -16.39 60.49 -30.21
N PRO A 10 -16.81 60.86 -28.98
CA PRO A 10 -16.60 60.05 -27.78
C PRO A 10 -17.25 58.66 -27.78
N GLY A 11 -18.17 58.38 -28.72
CA GLY A 11 -18.83 57.07 -28.88
C GLY A 11 -18.02 56.03 -29.67
N GLU A 12 -17.10 56.44 -30.55
CA GLU A 12 -16.32 55.51 -31.37
C GLU A 12 -15.09 54.92 -30.63
N ALA A 13 -14.69 55.52 -29.50
CA ALA A 13 -13.61 55.02 -28.67
C ALA A 13 -14.00 53.80 -27.79
N MET A 14 -15.30 53.59 -27.53
CA MET A 14 -15.76 52.47 -26.69
C MET A 14 -15.96 51.16 -27.45
N HIS A 15 -16.27 51.17 -28.76
CA HIS A 15 -16.45 49.94 -29.53
C HIS A 15 -15.14 49.28 -29.98
N ARG A 16 -14.00 49.97 -29.89
CA ARG A 16 -12.67 49.41 -30.17
C ARG A 16 -12.06 48.65 -29.00
N LYS A 17 -12.57 48.85 -27.77
CA LYS A 17 -12.02 48.21 -26.55
C LYS A 17 -12.71 46.88 -26.17
N TYR A 18 -13.74 46.48 -26.91
CA TYR A 18 -14.52 45.25 -26.66
C TYR A 18 -14.70 44.35 -27.91
N ARG A 19 -13.88 44.55 -28.96
CA ARG A 19 -13.77 43.65 -30.11
C ARG A 19 -12.39 42.95 -30.13
N GLU A 20 -12.02 42.35 -29.01
CA GLU A 20 -11.00 41.30 -28.93
C GLU A 20 -11.67 40.07 -28.28
N VAL A 21 -12.75 39.63 -28.94
CA VAL A 21 -13.45 38.40 -28.62
C VAL A 21 -12.94 37.34 -29.57
N ARG A 22 -12.34 36.30 -28.98
CA ARG A 22 -12.32 34.92 -29.48
C ARG A 22 -11.93 34.73 -30.94
N GLU A 23 -10.64 34.54 -31.16
CA GLU A 23 -10.25 33.48 -32.09
C GLU A 23 -10.29 32.14 -31.34
N PRO A 24 -10.92 31.09 -31.90
CA PRO A 24 -10.67 29.75 -31.42
C PRO A 24 -9.21 29.42 -31.75
N ARG A 25 -8.37 29.28 -30.72
CA ARG A 25 -7.09 28.57 -30.88
C ARG A 25 -7.41 27.19 -31.45
N GLN A 26 -7.22 27.03 -32.76
CA GLN A 26 -7.03 25.72 -33.37
C GLN A 26 -5.90 25.05 -32.58
N ARG A 27 -6.27 24.11 -31.72
CA ARG A 27 -5.32 23.19 -31.13
C ARG A 27 -4.80 22.37 -32.30
N ARG A 28 -3.65 22.78 -32.85
CA ARG A 28 -2.83 21.88 -33.64
C ARG A 28 -2.52 20.71 -32.72
N SER A 29 -3.20 19.59 -32.93
CA SER A 29 -2.76 18.30 -32.43
C SER A 29 -1.32 18.10 -32.92
N PRO A 30 -0.36 17.75 -32.07
CA PRO A 30 0.93 17.29 -32.56
C PRO A 30 0.64 15.99 -33.31
N THR A 31 0.68 16.05 -34.64
CA THR A 31 0.71 14.87 -35.50
C THR A 31 1.92 14.05 -35.08
N LEU A 32 1.67 12.85 -34.57
CA LEU A 32 2.70 11.86 -34.26
C LEU A 32 3.18 11.19 -35.56
N GLU A 33 3.60 11.98 -36.54
CA GLU A 33 4.38 11.45 -37.65
C GLU A 33 5.81 11.23 -37.13
N GLY A 34 6.15 9.97 -36.89
CA GLY A 34 7.54 9.54 -36.67
C GLY A 34 7.90 9.02 -35.27
N VAL A 35 6.98 8.97 -34.30
CA VAL A 35 7.29 8.38 -32.98
C VAL A 35 6.80 6.93 -32.92
N ARG A 36 7.72 5.98 -33.17
CA ARG A 36 7.47 4.55 -33.03
C ARG A 36 7.46 4.16 -31.55
N LEU A 37 6.27 3.85 -31.01
CA LEU A 37 6.10 3.48 -29.61
C LEU A 37 6.41 1.99 -29.39
N PRO A 38 7.12 1.62 -28.30
CA PRO A 38 7.73 0.29 -28.10
C PRO A 38 6.75 -0.88 -27.85
N TRP A 39 5.44 -0.66 -28.02
CA TRP A 39 4.39 -1.67 -27.83
C TRP A 39 3.55 -1.93 -29.08
N ASN A 40 3.75 -1.20 -30.18
CA ASN A 40 3.19 -1.56 -31.47
C ASN A 40 4.16 -2.52 -32.17
N LYS A 41 3.90 -3.81 -32.00
CA LYS A 41 4.35 -4.83 -32.94
C LYS A 41 3.21 -5.03 -33.93
N ASP A 42 3.48 -4.71 -35.18
CA ASP A 42 2.64 -5.08 -36.31
C ASP A 42 2.97 -6.54 -36.63
N ASP A 43 1.99 -7.43 -36.49
CA ASP A 43 2.06 -8.81 -36.95
C ASP A 43 1.24 -8.90 -38.24
N ASP A 44 1.91 -8.75 -39.38
CA ASP A 44 1.40 -9.14 -40.70
C ASP A 44 2.34 -10.19 -41.29
N THR A 45 1.96 -11.47 -41.15
CA THR A 45 2.23 -12.50 -42.16
C THR A 45 1.04 -13.46 -42.20
N ALA A 46 0.22 -13.27 -43.22
CA ALA A 46 -0.64 -14.31 -43.76
C ALA A 46 0.23 -15.37 -44.45
N ASP A 47 -0.06 -16.64 -44.20
CA ASP A 47 0.01 -17.66 -45.24
C ASP A 47 -1.06 -18.74 -44.98
N GLU A 48 -1.66 -19.16 -46.08
CA GLU A 48 -2.82 -20.02 -46.18
C GLU A 48 -2.44 -21.51 -46.05
N GLY A 49 -3.40 -22.36 -45.66
CA GLY A 49 -3.17 -23.81 -45.59
C GLY A 49 -4.40 -24.58 -45.15
N SER A 50 -5.25 -24.89 -46.13
CA SER A 50 -6.54 -25.53 -46.09
C SER A 50 -6.55 -27.04 -45.72
N VAL A 51 -7.62 -27.46 -45.02
CA VAL A 51 -8.42 -28.69 -45.26
C VAL A 51 -7.78 -30.06 -44.94
N SER A 52 -8.30 -30.81 -43.96
CA SER A 52 -9.40 -31.78 -44.18
C SER A 52 -9.68 -32.66 -42.96
N THR A 53 -10.96 -32.96 -42.78
CA THR A 53 -11.61 -33.80 -41.78
C THR A 53 -11.57 -35.28 -42.19
N ALA A 54 -11.39 -36.21 -41.25
CA ALA A 54 -11.96 -37.57 -41.30
C ALA A 54 -11.84 -38.34 -39.95
N ASP A 55 -13.00 -38.52 -39.32
CA ASP A 55 -13.56 -39.69 -38.61
C ASP A 55 -12.70 -40.80 -37.94
N THR A 56 -12.90 -40.96 -36.60
CA THR A 56 -13.59 -42.09 -35.87
C THR A 56 -13.08 -43.55 -36.00
N PRO A 57 -13.22 -44.48 -35.01
CA PRO A 57 -13.79 -44.43 -33.63
C PRO A 57 -12.91 -44.99 -32.48
N MET A 58 -13.46 -44.81 -31.28
CA MET A 58 -13.21 -45.51 -30.02
C MET A 58 -13.49 -47.03 -30.07
N THR A 59 -12.74 -47.80 -29.27
CA THR A 59 -13.29 -48.98 -28.59
C THR A 59 -12.71 -49.07 -27.17
N ILE A 60 -13.61 -48.95 -26.19
CA ILE A 60 -13.41 -49.32 -24.79
C ILE A 60 -13.87 -50.77 -24.71
N ASP A 61 -13.05 -51.66 -24.17
CA ASP A 61 -13.53 -52.85 -23.47
C ASP A 61 -12.46 -53.36 -22.50
N GLU A 62 -12.76 -53.22 -21.21
CA GLU A 62 -12.28 -54.06 -20.10
C GLU A 62 -13.56 -54.67 -19.49
N PRO A 63 -13.50 -55.68 -18.59
CA PRO A 63 -12.42 -56.62 -18.27
C PRO A 63 -12.93 -58.08 -18.16
N THR A 64 -12.02 -59.06 -18.14
CA THR A 64 -12.35 -60.38 -17.55
C THR A 64 -11.24 -60.86 -16.62
N THR A 65 -11.62 -60.86 -15.35
CA THR A 65 -11.09 -61.52 -14.16
C THR A 65 -10.24 -62.78 -14.38
N GLU A 66 -9.11 -62.89 -13.68
CA GLU A 66 -8.80 -64.05 -12.84
C GLU A 66 -7.87 -63.68 -11.67
N THR A 67 -8.41 -63.91 -10.47
CA THR A 67 -7.77 -63.84 -9.16
C THR A 67 -6.80 -65.02 -8.99
N ARG A 68 -5.51 -64.77 -8.77
CA ARG A 68 -4.57 -65.78 -8.26
C ARG A 68 -3.79 -65.28 -7.06
N GLY A 69 -4.06 -65.94 -5.92
CA GLY A 69 -3.11 -66.37 -4.88
C GLY A 69 -2.09 -65.38 -4.32
N SER A 70 -2.17 -65.15 -3.01
CA SER A 70 -1.25 -64.38 -2.17
C SER A 70 0.15 -65.00 -2.07
N ALA A 71 1.00 -64.81 -3.09
CA ALA A 71 2.47 -64.92 -3.00
C ALA A 71 3.18 -64.38 -4.26
N TYR A 72 2.64 -63.37 -4.95
CA TYR A 72 3.28 -62.77 -6.13
C TYR A 72 3.76 -61.36 -5.83
N THR A 73 5.07 -61.17 -5.67
CA THR A 73 5.69 -59.83 -5.64
C THR A 73 6.20 -59.52 -7.05
N PRO A 74 5.64 -58.53 -7.77
CA PRO A 74 6.18 -58.15 -9.08
C PRO A 74 7.63 -57.67 -8.89
N GLY A 75 8.55 -58.25 -9.68
CA GLY A 75 9.97 -57.93 -9.61
C GLY A 75 10.21 -56.42 -9.73
N LYS A 76 11.18 -55.89 -8.96
CA LYS A 76 11.58 -54.46 -9.00
C LYS A 76 11.98 -54.07 -10.42
N GLY A 77 11.01 -53.57 -11.19
CA GLY A 77 11.13 -53.30 -12.62
C GLY A 77 11.81 -51.97 -12.97
N ARG A 78 12.47 -51.31 -12.03
CA ARG A 78 13.31 -50.14 -12.33
C ARG A 78 14.57 -50.14 -11.48
N PRO A 79 15.76 -49.98 -12.10
CA PRO A 79 16.98 -49.67 -11.37
C PRO A 79 16.71 -48.45 -10.48
N THR A 80 17.05 -48.55 -9.20
CA THR A 80 17.18 -47.34 -8.38
C THR A 80 18.19 -46.43 -9.08
N PRO A 81 17.80 -45.22 -9.50
CA PRO A 81 18.69 -44.34 -10.26
C PRO A 81 20.00 -44.15 -9.52
N SER A 82 21.10 -44.26 -10.26
CA SER A 82 22.45 -44.19 -9.69
C SER A 82 22.62 -42.87 -8.92
N ARG A 83 23.38 -42.88 -7.83
CA ARG A 83 23.64 -41.67 -7.00
C ARG A 83 24.04 -40.46 -7.86
N ARG A 84 24.75 -40.68 -8.97
CA ARG A 84 25.17 -39.66 -9.94
C ARG A 84 23.99 -39.02 -10.70
N GLU A 85 22.96 -39.78 -11.03
CA GLU A 85 21.74 -39.29 -11.69
C GLU A 85 20.81 -38.56 -10.71
N ALA A 86 20.75 -39.03 -9.47
CA ALA A 86 20.00 -38.38 -8.39
C ALA A 86 20.63 -37.04 -7.97
N GLU A 87 21.97 -36.94 -7.96
CA GLU A 87 22.69 -35.71 -7.63
C GLU A 87 22.70 -34.69 -8.79
N GLY A 88 22.78 -35.15 -10.05
CA GLY A 88 22.75 -34.29 -11.24
C GLY A 88 21.41 -33.56 -11.43
N ARG A 89 20.28 -34.18 -11.08
CA ARG A 89 18.96 -33.53 -11.11
C ARG A 89 18.77 -32.46 -10.03
N ARG A 90 19.57 -32.47 -8.96
CA ARG A 90 19.39 -31.57 -7.79
C ARG A 90 20.34 -30.37 -7.79
N ARG A 91 21.25 -30.27 -8.76
CA ARG A 91 22.27 -29.21 -8.81
C ARG A 91 22.39 -28.59 -10.21
N GLY A 92 21.30 -28.00 -10.69
CA GLY A 92 21.44 -26.93 -11.67
C GLY A 92 22.12 -25.72 -10.99
N PRO A 93 23.00 -24.98 -11.68
CA PRO A 93 23.60 -23.77 -11.13
C PRO A 93 22.49 -22.82 -10.65
N VAL A 94 22.57 -22.38 -9.40
CA VAL A 94 21.68 -21.34 -8.89
C VAL A 94 21.92 -20.12 -9.79
N ALA A 95 20.97 -19.83 -10.69
CA ALA A 95 21.15 -18.73 -11.63
C ALA A 95 21.47 -17.45 -10.84
N PRO A 96 22.49 -16.69 -11.29
CA PRO A 96 23.12 -15.63 -10.51
C PRO A 96 22.08 -14.65 -9.94
N PRO A 97 22.35 -14.07 -8.76
CA PRO A 97 21.45 -13.09 -8.17
C PRO A 97 21.21 -11.97 -9.19
N PRO A 98 19.94 -11.60 -9.47
CA PRO A 98 19.64 -10.58 -10.47
C PRO A 98 20.29 -9.26 -10.06
N THR A 99 21.14 -8.72 -10.93
CA THR A 99 21.86 -7.47 -10.69
C THR A 99 20.95 -6.25 -10.89
N THR A 100 19.88 -6.40 -11.68
CA THR A 100 18.92 -5.32 -11.95
C THR A 100 17.49 -5.62 -11.48
N ARG A 101 16.76 -4.56 -11.11
CA ARG A 101 15.33 -4.64 -10.72
C ARG A 101 14.44 -5.13 -11.87
N ALA A 102 14.84 -4.91 -13.12
CA ALA A 102 14.11 -5.35 -14.31
C ALA A 102 14.22 -6.87 -14.51
N GLU A 103 15.43 -7.43 -14.42
CA GLU A 103 15.67 -8.87 -14.50
C GLU A 103 15.02 -9.63 -13.33
N ALA A 104 15.04 -9.06 -12.11
CA ALA A 104 14.35 -9.64 -10.97
C ALA A 104 12.83 -9.76 -11.19
N ARG A 105 12.21 -8.75 -11.82
CA ARG A 105 10.77 -8.78 -12.17
C ARG A 105 10.49 -9.76 -13.30
N ALA A 106 11.34 -9.79 -14.34
CA ALA A 106 11.20 -10.71 -15.46
C ALA A 106 11.29 -12.18 -14.99
N ARG A 107 12.28 -12.50 -14.16
CA ARG A 107 12.46 -13.82 -13.55
C ARG A 107 11.27 -14.21 -12.67
N LYS A 108 10.72 -13.27 -11.88
CA LYS A 108 9.51 -13.51 -11.06
C LYS A 108 8.25 -13.70 -11.91
N LYS A 109 8.15 -13.03 -13.06
CA LYS A 109 7.04 -13.19 -14.01
C LYS A 109 7.10 -14.56 -14.69
N GLN A 110 8.30 -15.00 -15.11
CA GLN A 110 8.53 -16.32 -15.68
C GLN A 110 8.26 -17.47 -14.68
N LEU A 111 8.68 -17.29 -13.42
CA LEU A 111 8.36 -18.23 -12.33
C LEU A 111 6.86 -18.29 -12.04
N LYS A 112 6.14 -17.16 -12.17
CA LYS A 112 4.68 -17.14 -12.00
C LYS A 112 3.96 -17.77 -13.19
N SER A 113 4.42 -17.53 -14.43
CA SER A 113 3.76 -18.06 -15.64
C SER A 113 3.85 -19.58 -15.73
N THR A 114 4.91 -20.19 -15.19
CA THR A 114 5.12 -21.64 -15.14
C THR A 114 4.33 -22.36 -14.04
N MET A 115 3.75 -21.65 -13.07
CA MET A 115 2.96 -22.26 -11.99
C MET A 115 1.50 -22.51 -12.38
N SER A 116 0.95 -23.63 -11.90
CA SER A 116 -0.47 -23.97 -12.03
C SER A 116 -1.36 -22.94 -11.34
N ARG A 117 -2.64 -22.84 -11.76
CA ARG A 117 -3.63 -21.95 -11.12
C ARG A 117 -3.80 -22.29 -9.63
N GLU A 118 -3.72 -23.56 -9.27
CA GLU A 118 -3.85 -24.03 -7.89
C GLU A 118 -2.65 -23.62 -7.04
N ASP A 119 -1.42 -23.78 -7.55
CA ASP A 119 -0.20 -23.36 -6.85
C ASP A 119 -0.17 -21.84 -6.65
N ARG A 120 -0.62 -21.07 -7.65
CA ARG A 120 -0.75 -19.62 -7.52
C ARG A 120 -1.75 -19.23 -6.43
N ARG A 121 -2.85 -19.97 -6.28
CA ARG A 121 -3.85 -19.74 -5.24
C ARG A 121 -3.26 -20.06 -3.87
N ARG A 122 -2.64 -21.23 -3.69
CA ARG A 122 -1.97 -21.63 -2.43
C ARG A 122 -0.91 -20.61 -2.00
N LEU A 123 -0.04 -20.18 -2.91
CA LEU A 123 0.97 -19.14 -2.62
C LEU A 123 0.36 -17.78 -2.27
N ASN A 124 -0.79 -17.42 -2.84
CA ASN A 124 -1.46 -16.18 -2.48
C ASN A 124 -2.12 -16.27 -1.10
N ASP A 125 -2.69 -17.43 -0.77
CA ASP A 125 -3.31 -17.70 0.52
C ASP A 125 -2.26 -17.75 1.64
N GLU A 126 -1.13 -18.42 1.41
CA GLU A 126 0.04 -18.42 2.32
C GLU A 126 0.61 -17.00 2.53
N ARG A 127 0.69 -16.20 1.46
CA ARG A 127 1.12 -14.80 1.61
C ARG A 127 0.11 -13.97 2.39
N ARG A 128 -1.19 -14.27 2.25
CA ARG A 128 -2.24 -13.59 3.00
C ARG A 128 -2.18 -13.97 4.48
N SER A 129 -2.00 -15.26 4.80
CA SER A 129 -1.85 -15.73 6.19
C SER A 129 -0.60 -15.14 6.83
N GLN A 130 0.56 -15.20 6.18
CA GLN A 130 1.81 -14.61 6.70
C GLN A 130 1.69 -13.11 6.97
N ARG A 131 0.99 -12.36 6.09
CA ARG A 131 0.74 -10.93 6.31
C ARG A 131 -0.25 -10.69 7.46
N ALA A 132 -1.26 -11.54 7.60
CA ALA A 132 -2.20 -11.45 8.71
C ALA A 132 -1.50 -11.73 10.04
N GLU A 133 -0.69 -12.78 10.13
CA GLU A 133 0.12 -13.12 11.31
C GLU A 133 1.12 -12.01 11.66
N GLN A 134 1.82 -11.46 10.67
CA GLN A 134 2.74 -10.33 10.90
C GLN A 134 1.98 -9.09 11.42
N ARG A 135 0.81 -8.80 10.86
CA ARG A 135 -0.04 -7.70 11.33
C ARG A 135 -0.53 -7.97 12.75
N GLU A 136 -0.94 -9.19 13.06
CA GLU A 136 -1.38 -9.57 14.39
C GLU A 136 -0.28 -9.39 15.43
N LYS A 137 0.92 -9.93 15.17
CA LYS A 137 2.09 -9.76 16.05
C LYS A 137 2.51 -8.31 16.21
N MET A 138 2.43 -7.52 15.13
CA MET A 138 2.67 -6.08 15.19
C MET A 138 1.60 -5.35 16.03
N MET A 139 0.34 -5.77 15.95
CA MET A 139 -0.76 -5.20 16.73
C MET A 139 -0.70 -5.62 18.20
N GLU A 140 -0.27 -6.84 18.49
CA GLU A 140 0.00 -7.35 19.85
C GLU A 140 1.14 -6.58 20.52
N GLY A 141 2.10 -6.11 19.73
CA GLY A 141 3.21 -5.30 20.20
C GLY A 141 4.51 -6.06 20.37
N ASP A 142 4.67 -7.22 19.72
CA ASP A 142 5.96 -7.95 19.69
C ASP A 142 7.05 -7.08 19.07
N GLU A 143 8.05 -6.71 19.87
CA GLU A 143 9.14 -5.78 19.53
C GLU A 143 9.90 -6.18 18.26
N ARG A 144 9.91 -7.47 17.90
CA ARG A 144 10.56 -7.96 16.67
C ARG A 144 9.85 -7.45 15.41
N TYR A 145 8.53 -7.37 15.45
CA TYR A 145 7.66 -7.00 14.32
C TYR A 145 7.26 -5.52 14.32
N LEU A 146 7.63 -4.76 15.35
CA LEU A 146 7.41 -3.31 15.38
C LEU A 146 8.25 -2.56 14.34
N MET A 147 7.81 -1.35 14.01
CA MET A 147 8.62 -0.42 13.20
C MET A 147 9.78 0.11 14.04
N PRO A 148 10.96 0.41 13.47
CA PRO A 148 12.11 0.92 14.22
C PRO A 148 11.81 2.12 15.13
N ARG A 149 10.88 3.00 14.74
CA ARG A 149 10.43 4.16 15.54
C ARG A 149 9.69 3.81 16.83
N ASP A 150 9.08 2.63 16.89
CA ASP A 150 8.19 2.17 17.96
C ASP A 150 8.89 1.13 18.88
N LYS A 151 10.13 0.74 18.52
CA LYS A 151 10.95 -0.25 19.23
C LYS A 151 11.65 0.36 20.44
N GLY A 152 11.95 -0.49 21.41
CA GLY A 152 12.78 -0.18 22.56
C GLY A 152 12.01 0.09 23.85
N PRO A 153 12.69 -0.05 25.01
CA PRO A 153 12.06 0.04 26.33
C PRO A 153 11.49 1.44 26.62
N VAL A 154 12.16 2.50 26.17
CA VAL A 154 11.72 3.89 26.35
C VAL A 154 10.43 4.18 25.58
N ARG A 155 10.35 3.71 24.33
CA ARG A 155 9.14 3.83 23.50
C ARG A 155 8.00 3.01 24.07
N ARG A 156 8.27 1.82 24.60
CA ARG A 156 7.26 1.00 25.30
C ARG A 156 6.68 1.73 26.50
N TYR A 157 7.53 2.21 27.40
CA TYR A 157 7.09 2.96 28.57
C TYR A 157 6.33 4.24 28.21
N THR A 158 6.75 4.95 27.16
CA THR A 158 6.03 6.11 26.65
C THR A 158 4.63 5.73 26.14
N ARG A 159 4.49 4.60 25.44
CA ARG A 159 3.19 4.10 24.98
C ARG A 159 2.26 3.84 26.18
N ASP A 160 2.78 3.21 27.22
CA ASP A 160 2.01 2.85 28.41
C ASP A 160 1.54 4.11 29.17
N ILE A 161 2.41 5.12 29.36
CA ILE A 161 2.03 6.41 29.98
C ILE A 161 0.92 7.11 29.19
N VAL A 162 1.04 7.14 27.86
CA VAL A 162 0.04 7.77 27.00
C VAL A 162 -1.27 6.99 27.03
N ASP A 163 -1.21 5.67 27.05
CA ASP A 163 -2.38 4.80 26.98
C ASP A 163 -3.14 4.69 28.31
N SER A 164 -2.47 4.89 29.46
CA SER A 164 -3.12 4.96 30.78
C SER A 164 -3.84 6.30 31.02
N ARG A 165 -3.46 7.37 30.33
CA ARG A 165 -4.11 8.69 30.47
C ARG A 165 -5.34 8.83 29.57
N ARG A 166 -6.37 9.51 30.08
CA ARG A 166 -7.44 10.07 29.24
C ARG A 166 -6.89 11.28 28.49
N ASN A 167 -6.63 11.14 27.20
CA ASN A 167 -6.05 12.20 26.37
C ASN A 167 -7.14 12.98 25.65
N PHE A 168 -7.08 14.31 25.70
CA PHE A 168 -8.02 15.17 24.99
C PHE A 168 -7.80 15.08 23.47
N ALA A 169 -6.55 14.90 23.04
CA ALA A 169 -6.19 14.75 21.63
C ALA A 169 -6.95 13.62 20.90
N GLY A 170 -7.36 12.56 21.61
CA GLY A 170 -8.15 11.47 21.03
C GLY A 170 -9.57 11.88 20.59
N LEU A 171 -10.07 13.03 21.06
CA LEU A 171 -11.36 13.60 20.68
C LEU A 171 -11.33 14.30 19.30
N PHE A 172 -10.16 14.47 18.69
CA PHE A 172 -10.02 15.17 17.42
C PHE A 172 -10.88 14.58 16.29
N MET A 173 -10.83 13.25 16.10
CA MET A 173 -11.62 12.58 15.06
C MET A 173 -13.14 12.77 15.22
N PRO A 174 -13.76 12.48 16.38
CA PRO A 174 -15.19 12.74 16.54
C PRO A 174 -15.51 14.25 16.49
N PHE A 175 -14.64 15.12 17.00
CA PHE A 175 -14.81 16.57 16.89
C PHE A 175 -14.83 17.05 15.43
N ALA A 176 -13.95 16.51 14.57
CA ALA A 176 -13.92 16.85 13.15
C ALA A 176 -15.24 16.47 12.45
N ILE A 177 -15.83 15.32 12.79
CA ILE A 177 -17.14 14.91 12.26
C ILE A 177 -18.23 15.88 12.72
N VAL A 178 -18.26 16.27 14.00
CA VAL A 178 -19.21 17.26 14.52
C VAL A 178 -19.05 18.60 13.81
N LEU A 179 -17.82 19.05 13.58
CA LEU A 179 -17.53 20.30 12.89
C LEU A 179 -18.07 20.29 11.45
N ILE A 180 -17.93 19.16 10.74
CA ILE A 180 -18.49 18.99 9.39
C ILE A 180 -20.01 19.14 9.43
N VAL A 181 -20.70 18.54 10.40
CA VAL A 181 -22.15 18.68 10.55
C VAL A 181 -22.54 20.14 10.81
N VAL A 182 -21.80 20.84 11.70
CA VAL A 182 -22.01 22.27 12.01
C VAL A 182 -21.89 23.17 10.78
N MET A 183 -21.04 22.82 9.80
CA MET A 183 -20.91 23.57 8.54
C MET A 183 -22.17 23.58 7.68
N PHE A 184 -23.07 22.60 7.84
CA PHE A 184 -24.36 22.61 7.15
C PHE A 184 -25.40 23.53 7.81
N LEU A 185 -25.10 24.07 8.99
CA LEU A 185 -25.99 24.99 9.72
C LEU A 185 -25.45 26.43 9.59
N PRO A 186 -25.96 27.25 8.65
CA PRO A 186 -25.41 28.57 8.36
C PRO A 186 -25.50 29.55 9.55
N SER A 187 -26.46 29.34 10.47
CA SER A 187 -26.64 30.16 11.67
C SER A 187 -25.48 30.06 12.66
N ILE A 188 -24.78 28.92 12.69
CA ILE A 188 -23.68 28.65 13.64
C ILE A 188 -22.32 28.47 12.97
N ALA A 189 -22.30 28.37 11.64
CA ALA A 189 -21.07 28.22 10.87
C ALA A 189 -20.04 29.35 11.11
N ALA A 190 -20.51 30.58 11.33
CA ALA A 190 -19.65 31.72 11.63
C ALA A 190 -18.81 31.52 12.91
N TYR A 191 -19.33 30.77 13.90
CA TYR A 191 -18.63 30.48 15.15
C TYR A 191 -17.66 29.30 15.03
N ALA A 192 -17.75 28.50 13.97
CA ALA A 192 -16.95 27.29 13.84
C ALA A 192 -15.44 27.57 13.79
N ASN A 193 -15.03 28.69 13.20
CA ASN A 193 -13.62 29.10 13.19
C ASN A 193 -13.10 29.39 14.61
N PHE A 194 -13.90 30.06 15.44
CA PHE A 194 -13.56 30.30 16.84
C PHE A 194 -13.54 29.01 17.66
N VAL A 195 -14.50 28.11 17.43
CA VAL A 195 -14.56 26.80 18.08
C VAL A 195 -13.35 25.94 17.69
N LEU A 196 -12.99 25.93 16.41
CA LEU A 196 -11.79 25.24 15.91
C LEU A 196 -10.51 25.81 16.54
N LEU A 197 -10.38 27.14 16.57
CA LEU A 197 -9.23 27.81 17.19
C LEU A 197 -9.12 27.44 18.68
N ALA A 198 -10.22 27.53 19.43
CA ALA A 198 -10.27 27.14 20.84
C ALA A 198 -9.87 25.67 21.03
N PHE A 199 -10.39 24.78 20.18
CA PHE A 199 -10.05 23.36 20.21
C PHE A 199 -8.55 23.12 19.97
N VAL A 200 -7.96 23.78 18.96
CA VAL A 200 -6.53 23.68 18.66
C VAL A 200 -5.67 24.19 19.81
N VAL A 201 -6.06 25.30 20.45
CA VAL A 201 -5.34 25.84 21.63
C VAL A 201 -5.39 24.85 22.79
N LEU A 202 -6.57 24.31 23.12
CA LEU A 202 -6.72 23.31 24.18
C LEU A 202 -5.89 22.05 23.88
N MET A 203 -5.87 21.61 22.63
CA MET A 203 -5.07 20.48 22.19
C MET A 203 -3.56 20.76 22.26
N ALA A 204 -3.12 21.98 21.92
CA ALA A 204 -1.72 22.38 22.05
C ALA A 204 -1.28 22.41 23.52
N ILE A 205 -2.12 22.90 24.43
CA ILE A 205 -1.86 22.87 25.88
C ILE A 205 -1.74 21.42 26.36
N ASP A 206 -2.67 20.53 26.00
CA ASP A 206 -2.61 19.11 26.37
C ASP A 206 -1.36 18.42 25.81
N ALA A 207 -0.95 18.75 24.59
CA ALA A 207 0.26 18.23 23.96
C ALA A 207 1.53 18.60 24.74
N VAL A 208 1.63 19.86 25.16
CA VAL A 208 2.79 20.35 25.94
C VAL A 208 2.81 19.73 27.32
N ILE A 209 1.66 19.62 28.00
CA ILE A 209 1.55 18.96 29.31
C ILE A 209 1.96 17.49 29.19
N LEU A 210 1.42 16.77 28.20
CA LEU A 210 1.75 15.37 27.96
C LEU A 210 3.24 15.18 27.65
N GLY A 211 3.80 16.02 26.78
CA GLY A 211 5.22 15.97 26.43
C GLY A 211 6.14 16.20 27.63
N ARG A 212 5.81 17.15 28.52
CA ARG A 212 6.57 17.37 29.75
C ARG A 212 6.46 16.20 30.73
N LEU A 213 5.25 15.67 30.91
CA LEU A 213 4.99 14.53 31.78
C LEU A 213 5.77 13.29 31.34
N VAL A 214 5.70 12.94 30.05
CA VAL A 214 6.39 11.78 29.49
C VAL A 214 7.90 11.93 29.65
N ASN A 215 8.45 13.10 29.29
CA ASN A 215 9.89 13.34 29.40
C ASN A 215 10.38 13.23 30.85
N LYS A 216 9.65 13.82 31.81
CA LYS A 216 10.00 13.73 33.22
C LYS A 216 10.02 12.28 33.71
N ARG A 217 8.95 11.52 33.44
CA ARG A 217 8.86 10.11 33.86
C ARG A 217 9.90 9.22 33.20
N VAL A 218 10.20 9.48 31.94
CA VAL A 218 11.21 8.71 31.19
C VAL A 218 12.61 9.00 31.73
N GLN A 219 12.93 10.26 32.04
CA GLN A 219 14.20 10.61 32.68
C GLN A 219 14.36 9.99 34.08
N GLU A 220 13.27 9.91 34.85
CA GLU A 220 13.27 9.24 36.16
C GLU A 220 13.54 7.73 36.05
N ARG A 221 13.02 7.05 35.02
CA ARG A 221 13.13 5.60 34.85
C ARG A 221 14.36 5.16 34.03
N PHE A 222 14.79 5.99 33.10
CA PHE A 222 15.87 5.74 32.16
C PHE A 222 16.80 6.97 32.12
N PRO A 223 17.65 7.16 33.14
CA PRO A 223 18.53 8.35 33.22
C PRO A 223 19.56 8.40 32.07
N ASP A 224 19.98 7.24 31.57
CA ASP A 224 21.05 7.13 30.55
C ASP A 224 20.53 7.11 29.09
N THR A 225 19.26 7.48 28.85
CA THR A 225 18.69 7.45 27.50
C THR A 225 18.88 8.75 26.72
N ASP A 226 19.33 8.64 25.48
CA ASP A 226 19.37 9.76 24.51
C ASP A 226 17.96 10.09 23.96
N ASP A 227 17.01 9.20 24.17
CA ASP A 227 15.70 9.22 23.50
C ASP A 227 14.69 10.10 24.27
N THR A 228 15.05 11.37 24.50
CA THR A 228 14.28 12.35 25.30
C THR A 228 13.94 13.63 24.52
N GLY A 229 13.25 14.57 25.17
CA GLY A 229 12.95 15.91 24.69
C GLY A 229 11.82 15.97 23.66
N PHE A 230 12.00 16.81 22.65
CA PHE A 230 10.96 17.11 21.65
C PHE A 230 10.56 15.89 20.82
N ARG A 231 11.52 15.02 20.44
CA ARG A 231 11.24 13.81 19.65
C ARG A 231 10.33 12.84 20.39
N LEU A 232 10.56 12.67 21.70
CA LEU A 232 9.74 11.81 22.54
C LEU A 232 8.36 12.42 22.81
N GLY A 233 8.30 13.73 23.08
CA GLY A 233 7.03 14.45 23.23
C GLY A 233 6.18 14.43 21.95
N TRP A 234 6.78 14.62 20.78
CA TRP A 234 6.10 14.54 19.48
C TRP A 234 5.56 13.13 19.22
N TYR A 235 6.34 12.11 19.55
CA TYR A 235 5.89 10.72 19.48
C TYR A 235 4.69 10.46 20.39
N ALA A 236 4.75 10.91 21.65
CA ALA A 236 3.66 10.78 22.61
C ALA A 236 2.39 11.50 22.13
N PHE A 237 2.54 12.71 21.61
CA PHE A 237 1.44 13.51 21.06
C PHE A 237 0.75 12.84 19.86
N THR A 238 1.52 12.38 18.88
CA THR A 238 0.96 11.73 17.68
C THR A 238 0.22 10.44 18.03
N ARG A 239 0.69 9.69 19.05
CA ARG A 239 -0.04 8.54 19.61
C ARG A 239 -1.32 8.97 20.33
N ALA A 240 -1.28 10.02 21.15
CA ALA A 240 -2.42 10.50 21.90
C ALA A 240 -3.58 10.98 21.01
N MET A 241 -3.26 11.56 19.84
CA MET A 241 -4.24 12.02 18.84
C MET A 241 -5.02 10.89 18.17
N GLN A 242 -4.46 9.68 18.13
CA GLN A 242 -5.17 8.52 17.61
C GLN A 242 -6.19 8.03 18.63
N LEU A 243 -7.40 7.69 18.15
CA LEU A 243 -8.41 7.01 18.96
C LEU A 243 -7.86 5.68 19.49
N ARG A 244 -8.11 5.38 20.77
CA ARG A 244 -7.52 4.23 21.48
C ARG A 244 -7.75 2.88 20.78
N ARG A 245 -8.90 2.69 20.13
CA ARG A 245 -9.21 1.48 19.33
C ARG A 245 -8.46 1.39 18.00
N MET A 246 -8.00 2.51 17.45
CA MET A 246 -7.28 2.57 16.17
C MET A 246 -5.77 2.68 16.32
N ARG A 247 -5.25 2.69 17.56
CA ARG A 247 -3.81 2.73 17.83
C ARG A 247 -3.16 1.42 17.44
N ALA A 248 -2.04 1.51 16.73
CA ALA A 248 -1.13 0.41 16.45
C ALA A 248 0.24 0.76 17.04
N PRO A 249 0.86 -0.08 17.90
CA PRO A 249 0.34 -1.32 18.50
C PRO A 249 -0.84 -1.08 19.45
N LYS A 250 -1.60 -2.13 19.75
CA LYS A 250 -2.72 -2.06 20.69
C LYS A 250 -2.22 -1.59 22.07
N PRO A 251 -3.01 -0.76 22.77
CA PRO A 251 -2.74 -0.43 24.17
C PRO A 251 -2.66 -1.69 25.04
N GLN A 252 -1.60 -1.82 25.83
CA GLN A 252 -1.44 -2.93 26.79
C GLN A 252 -2.08 -2.61 28.15
N VAL A 253 -2.23 -1.32 28.47
CA VAL A 253 -2.77 -0.81 29.74
C VAL A 253 -4.16 -0.19 29.57
N SER A 254 -4.95 -0.27 30.63
CA SER A 254 -6.25 0.38 30.78
C SER A 254 -6.14 1.83 31.24
N PRO A 255 -7.16 2.68 30.96
CA PRO A 255 -7.12 4.06 31.40
C PRO A 255 -7.23 4.14 32.92
N GLY A 256 -6.29 4.81 33.56
CA GLY A 256 -6.18 4.89 35.02
C GLY A 256 -5.21 3.89 35.63
N ASP A 257 -4.65 2.96 34.86
CA ASP A 257 -3.61 2.06 35.36
C ASP A 257 -2.37 2.85 35.78
N GLU A 258 -1.73 2.41 36.86
CA GLU A 258 -0.46 2.95 37.33
C GLU A 258 0.67 2.38 36.46
N VAL A 259 1.50 3.27 35.90
CA VAL A 259 2.55 2.96 34.91
C VAL A 259 3.87 3.58 35.34
#